data_AF-A0A7V6X2R4-F1
#
_entry.id   AF-A0A7V6X2R4-F1
#
_cell.length_a   1.000
_cell.length_b   1.000
_cell.length_c   1.000
_cell.angle_alpha   90.00
_cell.angle_beta   90.00
_cell.angle_gamma   90.00
#
_symmetry.space_group_name_H-M   'P 1'
#
loop_
_entity.id
_entity.type
_entity.pdbx_description
1 polymer ?
#
loop_
_entity_poly.entity_id
_entity_poly.type
_entity_poly.pdbx_seq_one_letter_code
_entity_poly.pdbx_strand_id
1 'polypeptide(L)'
;MSDLKKKVGYLKGLAEGLNLDETSKEGRLFNSVFDVLDEMVVVIEEIVLSQLEMGEYLEMMDEDLGDLEDYIFGVEEEEDYFPGAELPELPEVGAEEAEETEAEIELACPHCFEVLDLEPSILEDEDVIEIICPNCEKSIVLNEEEQKKEEENTEQ
;
A
#
# COMPACT_ATOMS: atom_id res chain seq x y z
N MET A 1 18.65 1.32 -14.95
CA MET A 1 19.71 1.42 -13.93
C MET A 1 20.97 2.11 -14.42
N SER A 2 21.66 1.59 -15.45
CA SER A 2 22.92 2.18 -15.94
C SER A 2 22.83 3.67 -16.31
N ASP A 3 21.64 4.16 -16.65
CA ASP A 3 21.41 5.56 -16.98
C ASP A 3 21.35 6.48 -15.76
N LEU A 4 20.93 6.01 -14.58
CA LEU A 4 20.94 6.83 -13.37
C LEU A 4 22.39 7.06 -12.91
N LYS A 5 23.20 6.00 -12.89
CA LYS A 5 24.64 6.07 -12.61
C LYS A 5 25.38 6.98 -13.60
N LYS A 6 25.06 6.90 -14.90
CA LYS A 6 25.61 7.82 -15.92
C LYS A 6 25.18 9.27 -15.68
N LYS A 7 23.93 9.51 -15.28
CA LYS A 7 23.42 10.86 -14.97
C LYS A 7 24.11 11.45 -13.74
N VAL A 8 24.28 10.69 -12.66
CA VAL A 8 25.03 11.15 -11.48
C VAL A 8 26.50 11.43 -11.84
N GLY A 9 27.14 10.54 -12.61
CA GLY A 9 28.50 10.76 -13.11
C GLY A 9 28.62 12.00 -14.01
N TYR A 10 27.61 12.28 -14.85
CA TYR A 10 27.57 13.50 -15.67
C TYR A 10 27.46 14.76 -14.80
N LEU A 11 26.64 14.74 -13.76
CA LEU A 11 26.52 15.87 -12.83
C LEU A 11 27.82 16.14 -12.06
N LYS A 12 28.51 15.07 -11.63
CA LYS A 12 29.85 15.17 -11.02
C LYS A 12 30.85 15.81 -11.98
N GLY A 13 30.90 15.36 -13.23
CA GLY A 13 31.78 15.95 -14.25
C GLY A 13 31.44 17.41 -14.59
N LEU A 14 30.17 17.78 -14.56
CA LEU A 14 29.75 19.18 -14.72
C LEU A 14 30.24 20.05 -13.56
N ALA A 15 30.15 19.54 -12.33
CA ALA A 15 30.61 20.21 -11.12
C ALA A 15 32.14 20.40 -11.09
N GLU A 16 32.91 19.42 -11.58
CA GLU A 16 34.36 19.58 -11.80
C GLU A 16 34.66 20.70 -12.81
N GLY A 17 33.88 20.79 -13.90
CA GLY A 17 34.01 21.84 -14.91
C GLY A 17 33.68 23.26 -14.41
N LEU A 18 32.92 23.36 -13.32
CA LEU A 18 32.60 24.63 -12.65
C LEU A 18 33.75 25.13 -11.76
N ASN A 19 34.83 24.36 -11.56
CA ASN A 19 35.94 24.68 -10.65
C ASN A 19 35.41 25.05 -9.25
N LEU A 20 34.46 24.27 -8.74
CA LEU A 20 33.99 24.44 -7.36
C LEU A 20 35.14 24.18 -6.40
N ASP A 21 35.45 25.17 -5.56
CA ASP A 21 36.41 24.99 -4.48
C ASP A 21 35.82 24.00 -3.47
N GLU A 22 36.39 22.80 -3.39
CA GLU A 22 35.94 21.73 -2.47
C GLU A 22 35.97 22.18 -1.00
N THR A 23 36.74 23.20 -0.67
CA THR A 23 36.83 23.74 0.70
C THR A 23 35.76 24.79 1.00
N SER A 24 35.13 25.36 -0.04
CA SER A 24 34.03 26.31 0.08
C SER A 24 32.78 25.65 0.68
N LYS A 25 31.85 26.46 1.20
CA LYS A 25 30.61 25.95 1.79
C LYS A 25 29.75 25.26 0.73
N GLU A 26 29.75 25.84 -0.46
CA GLU A 26 29.05 25.37 -1.65
C GLU A 26 29.65 24.05 -2.14
N GLY A 27 30.98 23.96 -2.27
CA GLY A 27 31.68 22.74 -2.69
C GLY A 27 31.46 21.56 -1.75
N ARG A 28 31.50 21.79 -0.44
CA ARG A 28 31.17 20.77 0.56
C ARG A 28 29.73 20.28 0.44
N LEU A 29 28.78 21.21 0.27
CA LEU A 29 27.37 20.86 0.08
C LEU A 29 27.18 19.98 -1.16
N PHE A 30 27.75 20.38 -2.31
CA PHE A 30 27.61 19.62 -3.55
C PHE A 30 28.25 18.23 -3.44
N ASN A 31 29.41 18.10 -2.81
CA ASN A 31 30.03 16.80 -2.56
C ASN A 31 29.13 15.90 -1.70
N SER A 32 28.57 16.42 -0.61
CA SER A 32 27.61 15.65 0.19
C SER A 32 26.35 15.25 -0.59
N VAL A 33 25.84 16.12 -1.46
CA VAL A 33 24.71 15.79 -2.35
C VAL A 33 25.10 14.66 -3.31
N PHE A 34 26.30 14.71 -3.88
CA PHE A 34 26.78 13.67 -4.79
C PHE A 34 26.98 12.32 -4.10
N ASP A 35 27.44 12.31 -2.86
CA ASP A 35 27.58 11.10 -2.06
C ASP A 35 26.21 10.46 -1.81
N VAL A 36 25.22 11.26 -1.39
CA VAL A 36 23.84 10.78 -1.20
C VAL A 36 23.25 10.26 -2.52
N LEU A 37 23.49 10.96 -3.64
CA LEU A 37 23.00 10.50 -4.95
C LEU A 37 23.65 9.17 -5.38
N ASP A 38 24.93 8.95 -5.09
CA ASP A 38 25.60 7.68 -5.34
C ASP A 38 25.01 6.55 -4.48
N GLU A 39 24.79 6.80 -3.19
CA GLU A 39 24.15 5.85 -2.28
C GLU A 39 22.74 5.51 -2.74
N MET A 40 21.96 6.51 -3.16
CA MET A 40 20.62 6.32 -3.71
C MET A 40 20.64 5.44 -4.97
N VAL A 41 21.63 5.59 -5.86
CA VAL A 41 21.74 4.74 -7.04
C VAL A 41 21.91 3.28 -6.64
N VAL A 42 22.74 2.99 -5.62
CA VAL A 42 22.96 1.62 -5.13
C VAL A 42 21.69 1.05 -4.50
N VAL A 43 21.04 1.79 -3.61
CA VAL A 43 19.81 1.35 -2.94
C VAL A 43 18.69 1.11 -3.97
N ILE A 44 18.56 1.98 -4.97
CA ILE A 44 17.57 1.79 -6.04
C ILE A 44 17.88 0.53 -6.87
N GLU A 45 19.16 0.25 -7.15
CA GLU A 45 19.58 -0.99 -7.81
C GLU A 45 19.14 -2.23 -7.03
N GLU A 46 19.34 -2.23 -5.71
CA GLU A 46 18.91 -3.33 -4.83
C GLU A 46 17.39 -3.49 -4.79
N ILE A 47 16.63 -2.38 -4.70
CA ILE A 47 15.16 -2.41 -4.68
C ILE A 47 14.61 -3.06 -5.94
N VAL A 48 15.13 -2.72 -7.11
CA VAL A 48 14.60 -3.30 -8.37
C VAL A 48 14.95 -4.77 -8.49
N LEU A 49 16.11 -5.21 -8.00
CA LEU A 49 16.41 -6.65 -7.94
C LEU A 49 15.42 -7.38 -7.05
N SER A 50 15.13 -6.82 -5.86
CA SER A 50 14.11 -7.38 -4.96
C SER A 50 12.71 -7.38 -5.58
N GLN A 51 12.34 -6.36 -6.36
CA GLN A 51 11.05 -6.34 -7.07
C GLN A 51 10.95 -7.41 -8.16
N LEU A 52 12.05 -7.70 -8.86
CA LEU A 52 12.07 -8.79 -9.84
C LEU A 52 11.86 -10.14 -9.15
N GLU A 53 12.55 -10.39 -8.04
CA GLU A 53 12.39 -11.61 -7.23
C GLU A 53 10.97 -11.74 -6.66
N MET A 54 10.38 -10.65 -6.15
CA MET A 54 8.99 -10.64 -5.71
C MET A 54 8.02 -10.93 -6.86
N GLY A 55 8.29 -10.42 -8.06
CA GLY A 55 7.50 -10.73 -9.25
C GLY A 55 7.50 -12.22 -9.57
N GLU A 56 8.67 -12.86 -9.54
CA GLU A 56 8.80 -14.31 -9.73
C GLU A 56 8.03 -15.10 -8.66
N TYR A 57 8.08 -14.66 -7.40
CA TYR A 57 7.31 -15.28 -6.33
C TYR A 57 5.79 -15.16 -6.52
N LEU A 58 5.31 -14.01 -6.97
CA LEU A 58 3.89 -13.81 -7.26
C LEU A 58 3.43 -14.67 -8.44
N GLU A 59 4.25 -14.81 -9.49
CA GLU A 59 3.96 -15.72 -10.62
C GLU A 59 3.84 -17.17 -10.16
N MET A 60 4.72 -17.63 -9.27
CA MET A 60 4.62 -18.98 -8.68
C MET A 60 3.33 -19.15 -7.85
N MET A 61 2.95 -18.14 -7.07
CA MET A 61 1.70 -18.20 -6.31
C MET A 61 0.47 -18.21 -7.23
N ASP A 62 0.48 -17.46 -8.33
CA ASP A 62 -0.60 -17.45 -9.30
C ASP A 62 -0.75 -18.82 -9.97
N GLU A 63 0.36 -19.47 -10.35
CA GLU A 63 0.36 -20.84 -10.87
C GLU A 63 -0.22 -21.84 -9.86
N ASP A 64 0.25 -21.80 -8.60
CA ASP A 64 -0.25 -22.68 -7.53
C ASP A 64 -1.76 -22.48 -7.28
N LEU A 65 -2.24 -21.24 -7.34
CA LEU A 65 -3.67 -20.94 -7.17
C LEU A 65 -4.50 -21.40 -8.38
N GLY A 66 -3.96 -21.27 -9.60
CA GLY A 66 -4.60 -21.79 -10.81
C GLY A 66 -4.76 -23.31 -10.77
N ASP A 67 -3.73 -24.03 -10.33
CA ASP A 67 -3.79 -25.48 -10.13
C ASP A 67 -4.87 -25.87 -9.08
N LEU A 68 -5.01 -25.09 -8.01
CA LEU A 68 -6.06 -25.30 -7.01
C LEU A 68 -7.46 -24.97 -7.56
N GLU A 69 -7.60 -23.92 -8.37
CA GLU A 69 -8.84 -23.58 -9.05
C GLU A 69 -9.28 -24.72 -9.96
N ASP A 70 -8.37 -25.23 -10.80
CA ASP A 70 -8.65 -26.36 -11.67
C ASP A 70 -8.98 -27.64 -10.88
N TYR A 71 -8.32 -27.88 -9.74
CA TYR A 71 -8.60 -29.03 -8.90
C TYR A 71 -9.99 -28.97 -8.24
N ILE A 72 -10.42 -27.79 -7.79
CA ILE A 72 -11.68 -27.62 -7.06
C ILE A 72 -12.85 -27.37 -8.01
N PHE A 73 -12.65 -26.53 -9.02
CA PHE A 73 -13.67 -25.99 -9.92
C PHE A 73 -13.52 -26.45 -11.38
N GLY A 74 -12.37 -27.00 -11.78
CA GLY A 74 -12.07 -27.42 -13.16
C GLY A 74 -12.73 -28.74 -13.60
N VAL A 75 -13.60 -29.33 -12.79
CA VAL A 75 -14.32 -30.59 -13.11
C VAL A 75 -15.78 -30.30 -13.51
N GLU A 76 -16.00 -29.45 -14.51
CA GLU A 76 -17.35 -29.15 -15.03
C GLU A 76 -17.47 -29.18 -16.57
N GLU A 77 -16.68 -29.99 -17.30
CA GLU A 77 -16.84 -30.12 -18.77
C GLU A 77 -17.02 -31.54 -19.35
N GLU A 78 -17.15 -32.60 -18.53
CA GLU A 78 -17.58 -33.91 -19.04
C GLU A 78 -18.81 -34.46 -18.29
N GLU A 79 -19.96 -34.24 -18.92
CA GLU A 79 -21.23 -34.99 -18.80
C GLU A 79 -21.82 -35.15 -17.38
N ASP A 80 -22.53 -34.12 -16.92
CA ASP A 80 -23.91 -34.26 -16.42
C ASP A 80 -24.63 -32.90 -16.49
N TYR A 81 -25.18 -32.61 -17.68
CA TYR A 81 -26.20 -31.58 -17.85
C TYR A 81 -27.37 -31.91 -16.92
N PHE A 82 -27.46 -31.22 -15.78
CA PHE A 82 -28.68 -31.14 -14.98
C PHE A 82 -29.57 -30.03 -15.57
N PRO A 83 -30.62 -30.34 -16.36
CA PRO A 83 -31.63 -29.36 -16.71
C PRO A 83 -32.49 -29.15 -15.47
N GLY A 84 -32.06 -28.27 -14.58
CA GLY A 84 -32.75 -28.03 -13.31
C GLY A 84 -31.90 -27.48 -12.17
N ALA A 85 -30.59 -27.29 -12.35
CA ALA A 85 -29.84 -26.43 -11.45
C ALA A 85 -30.19 -24.98 -11.79
N GLU A 86 -31.29 -24.50 -11.20
CA GLU A 86 -31.38 -23.11 -10.78
C GLU A 86 -29.99 -22.77 -10.22
N LEU A 87 -29.33 -21.72 -10.73
CA LEU A 87 -28.30 -21.05 -9.94
C LEU A 87 -28.89 -20.99 -8.52
N PRO A 88 -28.16 -21.34 -7.45
CA PRO A 88 -28.68 -21.06 -6.12
C PRO A 88 -29.06 -19.60 -6.19
N GLU A 89 -30.36 -19.31 -6.15
CA GLU A 89 -30.82 -17.97 -5.87
C GLU A 89 -30.06 -17.70 -4.58
N LEU A 90 -29.06 -16.79 -4.64
CA LEU A 90 -28.52 -16.20 -3.42
C LEU A 90 -29.75 -15.98 -2.57
N PRO A 91 -29.86 -16.62 -1.40
CA PRO A 91 -31.13 -16.67 -0.70
C PRO A 91 -31.61 -15.24 -0.68
N GLU A 92 -32.77 -14.98 -1.32
CA GLU A 92 -33.48 -13.76 -1.03
C GLU A 92 -33.60 -13.83 0.47
N VAL A 93 -32.81 -13.01 1.17
CA VAL A 93 -32.78 -12.95 2.62
C VAL A 93 -34.16 -12.41 2.98
N GLY A 94 -35.12 -13.34 3.02
CA GLY A 94 -36.42 -13.16 3.55
C GLY A 94 -36.20 -12.73 4.98
N ALA A 95 -36.83 -11.62 5.33
CA ALA A 95 -36.85 -11.05 6.66
C ALA A 95 -37.54 -12.01 7.65
N GLU A 96 -36.91 -13.14 7.93
CA GLU A 96 -37.19 -14.00 9.06
C GLU A 96 -36.03 -13.83 10.03
N GLU A 97 -36.22 -12.85 10.93
CA GLU A 97 -35.47 -12.58 12.15
C GLU A 97 -34.02 -13.11 12.10
N ALA A 98 -33.17 -12.37 11.37
CA ALA A 98 -31.77 -12.33 11.71
C ALA A 98 -31.70 -12.04 13.21
N GLU A 99 -31.21 -13.00 14.01
CA GLU A 99 -30.58 -12.61 15.26
C GLU A 99 -29.66 -11.45 14.88
N GLU A 100 -29.90 -10.27 15.46
CA GLU A 100 -29.08 -9.07 15.25
C GLU A 100 -27.66 -9.43 15.64
N THR A 101 -26.92 -10.06 14.72
CA THR A 101 -25.47 -10.12 14.79
C THR A 101 -25.08 -8.67 14.53
N GLU A 102 -24.73 -7.99 15.62
CA GLU A 102 -24.19 -6.64 15.63
C GLU A 102 -23.22 -6.53 14.44
N ALA A 103 -23.56 -5.67 13.48
CA ALA A 103 -22.75 -5.54 12.28
C ALA A 103 -21.39 -5.01 12.73
N GLU A 104 -20.30 -5.76 12.58
CA GLU A 104 -18.95 -5.30 12.90
C GLU A 104 -18.30 -4.69 11.63
N ILE A 105 -17.57 -3.59 11.78
CA ILE A 105 -16.83 -2.94 10.69
C ILE A 105 -15.33 -3.13 10.92
N GLU A 106 -14.65 -3.69 9.94
CA GLU A 106 -13.20 -3.85 9.93
C GLU A 106 -12.52 -2.59 9.36
N LEU A 107 -11.72 -1.90 10.17
CA LEU A 107 -10.95 -0.72 9.78
C LEU A 107 -9.44 -1.00 9.88
N ALA A 108 -8.71 -0.90 8.77
CA ALA A 108 -7.25 -1.00 8.80
C ALA A 108 -6.60 0.30 9.29
N CYS A 109 -5.75 0.22 10.32
CA CYS A 109 -5.02 1.38 10.83
C CYS A 109 -3.95 1.86 9.81
N PRO A 110 -3.92 3.16 9.44
CA PRO A 110 -2.96 3.70 8.47
C PRO A 110 -1.50 3.77 8.99
N HIS A 111 -1.30 3.56 10.29
CA HIS A 111 0.02 3.74 10.91
C HIS A 111 0.75 2.44 11.25
N CYS A 112 0.02 1.37 11.54
CA CYS A 112 0.60 0.06 11.86
C CYS A 112 0.00 -1.09 11.05
N PHE A 113 -1.00 -0.81 10.20
CA PHE A 113 -1.68 -1.78 9.32
C PHE A 113 -2.37 -2.94 10.05
N GLU A 114 -2.64 -2.77 11.34
CA GLU A 114 -3.47 -3.71 12.10
C GLU A 114 -4.94 -3.45 11.80
N VAL A 115 -5.73 -4.51 11.64
CA VAL A 115 -7.18 -4.43 11.44
C VAL A 115 -7.85 -4.25 12.81
N LEU A 116 -8.73 -3.27 12.90
CA LEU A 116 -9.53 -2.96 14.09
C LEU A 116 -10.98 -3.32 13.81
N ASP A 117 -11.56 -4.13 14.69
CA ASP A 117 -12.98 -4.46 14.65
C ASP A 117 -13.73 -3.40 15.47
N LEU A 118 -14.59 -2.63 14.79
CA LEU A 118 -15.32 -1.50 15.37
C LEU A 118 -16.82 -1.70 15.24
N GLU A 119 -17.57 -1.22 16.23
CA GLU A 119 -19.03 -1.14 16.15
C GLU A 119 -19.44 0.07 15.27
N PRO A 120 -20.46 -0.06 14.40
CA PRO A 120 -20.91 0.95 13.46
C PRO A 120 -21.48 2.18 14.16
N SER A 121 -22.02 2.01 15.37
CA SER A 121 -22.46 3.11 16.24
C SER A 121 -21.37 4.16 16.45
N ILE A 122 -20.10 3.74 16.58
CA ILE A 122 -18.96 4.63 16.84
C ILE A 122 -18.64 5.50 15.61
N LEU A 123 -18.93 5.01 14.41
CA LEU A 123 -18.70 5.75 13.15
C LEU A 123 -19.90 6.63 12.77
N GLU A 124 -21.11 6.26 13.21
CA GLU A 124 -22.34 7.01 12.98
C GLU A 124 -22.54 8.16 13.98
N ASP A 125 -21.84 8.15 15.11
CA ASP A 125 -21.84 9.23 16.08
C ASP A 125 -21.16 10.49 15.51
N GLU A 126 -21.94 11.54 15.23
CA GLU A 126 -21.46 12.84 14.70
C GLU A 126 -20.39 13.51 15.59
N ASP A 127 -20.23 13.07 16.83
CA ASP A 127 -19.25 13.56 17.81
C ASP A 127 -17.91 12.77 17.80
N VAL A 128 -17.81 11.65 17.07
CA VAL A 128 -16.58 10.84 16.98
C VAL A 128 -15.77 11.24 15.77
N ILE A 129 -14.72 12.03 16.01
CA ILE A 129 -13.85 12.58 14.95
C ILE A 129 -12.51 11.81 14.88
N GLU A 130 -12.09 11.21 16.00
CA GLU A 130 -10.80 10.54 16.16
C GLU A 130 -10.94 9.21 16.92
N ILE A 131 -10.36 8.13 16.36
CA ILE A 131 -10.26 6.82 17.02
C ILE A 131 -8.80 6.52 17.35
N ILE A 132 -8.48 6.16 18.60
CA ILE A 132 -7.12 5.81 18.99
C ILE A 132 -6.87 4.33 18.71
N CYS A 133 -5.87 4.02 17.88
CA CYS A 133 -5.47 2.66 17.62
C CYS A 133 -4.83 2.03 18.87
N PRO A 134 -5.31 0.87 19.37
CA PRO A 134 -4.74 0.20 20.54
C PRO A 134 -3.35 -0.41 20.29
N ASN A 135 -2.98 -0.67 19.03
CA ASN A 135 -1.69 -1.27 18.69
C ASN A 135 -0.55 -0.23 18.61
N CYS A 136 -0.83 0.97 18.08
CA CYS A 136 0.20 1.99 17.87
C CYS A 136 -0.02 3.31 18.63
N GLU A 137 -1.09 3.41 19.42
CA GLU A 137 -1.47 4.57 20.24
C GLU A 137 -1.63 5.89 19.45
N LYS A 138 -1.78 5.81 18.12
CA LYS A 138 -2.00 6.98 17.24
C LYS A 138 -3.49 7.16 16.93
N SER A 139 -3.92 8.41 16.78
CA SER A 139 -5.28 8.75 16.37
C SER A 139 -5.50 8.52 14.87
N ILE A 140 -6.69 8.01 14.52
CA ILE A 140 -7.19 7.79 13.17
C ILE A 140 -8.34 8.78 12.98
N VAL A 141 -8.20 9.71 12.02
CA VAL A 141 -9.19 10.75 11.73
C VAL A 141 -10.17 10.23 10.66
N LEU A 142 -11.48 10.30 10.94
CA LEU A 142 -12.52 9.71 10.08
C LEU A 142 -13.14 10.68 9.07
N ASN A 143 -13.04 12.01 9.30
CA ASN A 143 -13.66 13.03 8.44
C ASN A 143 -12.64 13.79 7.58
N GLU A 144 -12.90 13.85 6.27
CA GLU A 144 -12.09 14.58 5.28
C GLU A 144 -12.13 16.12 5.43
N GLU A 145 -13.11 16.67 6.17
CA GLU A 145 -13.22 18.13 6.35
C GLU A 145 -12.23 18.71 7.37
N GLU A 146 -11.66 17.90 8.26
CA GLU A 146 -10.69 18.37 9.26
C GLU A 146 -9.22 18.22 8.82
N GLN A 147 -8.95 17.40 7.79
CA GLN A 147 -7.62 17.36 7.15
C GLN A 147 -7.22 18.74 6.57
N LYS A 148 -8.19 19.61 6.25
CA LYS A 148 -7.93 20.97 5.75
C LYS A 148 -7.61 21.99 6.84
N LYS A 149 -7.94 21.74 8.11
CA LYS A 149 -7.73 22.74 9.19
C LYS A 149 -6.32 22.72 9.78
N GLU A 150 -5.59 21.60 9.67
CA GLU A 150 -4.19 21.55 10.12
C GLU A 150 -3.19 22.12 9.09
N GLU A 151 -3.52 22.09 7.80
CA GLU A 151 -2.70 22.74 6.77
C GLU A 151 -2.76 24.28 6.86
N GLU A 152 -3.88 24.89 7.29
CA GLU A 152 -3.98 26.35 7.45
C GLU A 152 -3.33 26.90 8.73
N ASN A 153 -3.05 26.07 9.74
CA ASN A 153 -2.40 26.52 10.99
C ASN A 153 -0.88 26.34 11.02
N THR A 154 -0.28 25.75 9.98
CA THR A 154 1.18 25.58 9.88
C THR A 154 1.84 26.68 9.02
N GLU A 155 1.05 27.57 8.39
CA GLU A 155 1.54 28.72 7.60
C GLU A 155 1.35 30.11 8.28
N GLN A 156 1.31 30.20 9.61
CA GLN A 156 1.46 31.48 10.33
C GLN A 156 2.74 31.57 11.16
#